data_AF-A0A954KNF7-F1
#
_entry.id   AF-A0A954KNF7-F1
#
_cell.length_a   1.000
_cell.length_b   1.000
_cell.length_c   1.000
_cell.angle_alpha   90.00
_cell.angle_beta   90.00
_cell.angle_gamma   90.00
#
_symmetry.space_group_name_H-M   'P 1'
#
loop_
_entity.id
_entity.type
_entity.pdbx_description
1 polymer ?
#
loop_
_entity_poly.entity_id
_entity_poly.type
_entity_poly.pdbx_seq_one_letter_code
_entity_poly.pdbx_strand_id
1 'polypeptide(L)'
;MAIKLTHSSLLVLTLLLTMTFRIDGRLVAAEDSSKQAEFFEKKVRPLLAKRCYECHDEVTGHDNGGLVLETIEGIVTGGSRGPVIDSSDPESSLLLQAVTFDEDDLQMPPSGKMPAAEIEIITKWLKDGAILPKYRPQKPAPDARGNVRNVDRRADDFWSFRTLQDVPVPQFE
;
A
#
# COMPACT_ATOMS: atom_id res chain seq x y z
N MET A 1 75.09 13.18 16.30
CA MET A 1 74.42 12.76 15.05
C MET A 1 73.00 12.36 15.40
N ALA A 2 72.01 13.20 15.06
CA ALA A 2 70.61 12.98 15.42
C ALA A 2 69.82 12.48 14.20
N ILE A 3 69.27 11.28 14.30
CA ILE A 3 68.37 10.69 13.31
C ILE A 3 66.99 11.31 13.53
N LYS A 4 66.57 12.22 12.64
CA LYS A 4 65.21 12.79 12.64
C LYS A 4 64.25 11.80 11.98
N LEU A 5 63.45 11.11 12.79
CA LEU A 5 62.31 10.32 12.33
C LEU A 5 61.12 11.26 12.11
N THR A 6 60.70 11.38 10.85
CA THR A 6 59.59 12.23 10.40
C THR A 6 58.24 11.61 10.79
N HIS A 7 57.37 12.42 11.39
CA HIS A 7 56.06 12.03 11.97
C HIS A 7 55.00 11.60 10.93
N SER A 8 55.37 11.41 9.66
CA SER A 8 54.43 11.22 8.55
C SER A 8 53.99 9.77 8.35
N SER A 9 54.62 8.79 9.01
CA SER A 9 54.33 7.36 8.79
C SER A 9 53.32 6.74 9.75
N LEU A 10 52.93 7.39 10.86
CA LEU A 10 51.94 6.83 11.79
C LEU A 10 50.48 7.19 11.44
N LEU A 11 50.24 8.21 10.62
CA LEU A 11 48.88 8.70 10.31
C LEU A 11 48.21 7.93 9.16
N VAL A 12 48.98 7.18 8.37
CA VAL A 12 48.44 6.40 7.24
C VAL A 12 47.90 5.04 7.70
N LEU A 13 48.33 4.52 8.86
CA LEU A 13 47.96 3.17 9.31
C LEU A 13 46.66 3.13 10.15
N THR A 14 46.18 4.25 10.68
CA THR A 14 44.87 4.32 11.38
C THR A 14 43.69 4.61 10.44
N LEU A 15 43.94 5.03 9.20
CA LEU A 15 42.87 5.38 8.24
C LEU A 15 42.33 4.16 7.46
N LEU A 16 42.99 3.00 7.53
CA LEU A 16 42.62 1.79 6.76
C LEU A 16 41.75 0.78 7.53
N LEU A 17 41.42 1.02 8.81
CA LEU A 17 40.64 0.08 9.66
C LEU A 17 39.23 0.58 10.04
N THR A 18 38.63 1.50 9.29
CA THR A 18 37.22 1.90 9.49
C THR A 18 36.35 1.73 8.24
N MET A 19 36.90 1.15 7.17
CA MET A 19 36.23 1.05 5.86
C MET A 19 35.79 -0.38 5.52
N THR A 20 35.25 -1.16 6.46
CA THR A 20 34.76 -2.52 6.14
C THR A 20 33.48 -2.94 6.89
N PHE A 21 32.60 -2.01 7.28
CA PHE A 21 31.28 -2.40 7.79
C PHE A 21 30.17 -1.45 7.33
N ARG A 22 29.92 -1.44 6.03
CA ARG A 22 28.61 -1.04 5.49
C ARG A 22 27.91 -2.34 5.09
N ILE A 23 27.47 -3.12 6.08
CA ILE A 23 26.61 -4.28 5.80
C ILE A 23 25.26 -3.72 5.35
N ASP A 24 24.89 -4.11 4.14
CA ASP A 24 23.67 -3.79 3.41
C ASP A 24 22.40 -3.97 4.25
N GLY A 25 21.78 -2.86 4.68
CA GLY A 25 20.43 -2.85 5.27
C GLY A 25 19.31 -3.29 4.31
N ARG A 26 19.64 -3.66 3.07
CA ARG A 26 18.67 -4.11 2.05
C ARG A 26 18.16 -5.53 2.27
N LEU A 27 18.96 -6.42 2.87
CA LEU A 27 18.55 -7.82 3.08
C LEU A 27 17.47 -7.96 4.16
N VAL A 28 17.57 -7.18 5.24
CA VAL A 28 16.63 -7.25 6.38
C VAL A 28 15.22 -6.82 5.99
N ALA A 29 15.07 -5.74 5.21
CA ALA A 29 13.76 -5.24 4.80
C ALA A 29 13.01 -6.21 3.88
N ALA A 30 13.73 -6.92 3.01
CA ALA A 30 13.12 -7.89 2.08
C ALA A 30 12.58 -9.15 2.80
N GLU A 31 13.32 -9.64 3.81
CA GLU A 31 12.86 -10.78 4.61
C GLU A 31 11.63 -10.45 5.46
N ASP A 32 11.58 -9.23 6.00
CA ASP A 32 10.43 -8.77 6.78
C ASP A 32 9.17 -8.66 5.92
N SER A 33 9.28 -8.01 4.75
CA SER A 33 8.20 -7.92 3.75
C SER A 33 7.66 -9.28 3.31
N SER A 34 8.55 -10.28 3.19
CA SER A 34 8.13 -11.66 2.87
C SER A 34 7.31 -12.28 3.98
N LYS A 35 7.70 -12.12 5.24
CA LYS A 35 6.95 -12.65 6.41
C LYS A 35 5.61 -11.96 6.58
N GLN A 36 5.55 -10.66 6.32
CA GLN A 36 4.32 -9.88 6.40
C GLN A 36 3.34 -10.26 5.30
N ALA A 37 3.83 -10.46 4.07
CA ALA A 37 3.03 -11.01 2.97
C ALA A 37 2.52 -12.43 3.29
N GLU A 38 3.34 -13.27 3.90
CA GLU A 38 2.91 -14.60 4.36
C GLU A 38 1.84 -14.52 5.45
N PHE A 39 1.98 -13.59 6.40
CA PHE A 39 0.98 -13.34 7.44
C PHE A 39 -0.36 -12.93 6.82
N PHE A 40 -0.33 -12.04 5.81
CA PHE A 40 -1.54 -11.66 5.08
C PHE A 40 -2.22 -12.89 4.46
N GLU A 41 -1.48 -13.69 3.69
CA GLU A 41 -2.06 -14.87 3.01
C GLU A 41 -2.58 -15.93 3.99
N LYS A 42 -1.89 -16.15 5.12
CA LYS A 42 -2.23 -17.23 6.06
C LYS A 42 -3.24 -16.83 7.13
N LYS A 43 -3.35 -15.54 7.46
CA LYS A 43 -4.15 -15.05 8.60
C LYS A 43 -5.20 -14.04 8.19
N VAL A 44 -4.82 -13.05 7.38
CA VAL A 44 -5.72 -11.93 7.04
C VAL A 44 -6.69 -12.34 5.94
N ARG A 45 -6.20 -12.84 4.80
CA ARG A 45 -7.06 -13.22 3.66
C ARG A 45 -8.15 -14.23 4.04
N PRO A 46 -7.87 -15.32 4.80
CA PRO A 46 -8.92 -16.24 5.22
C PRO A 46 -9.95 -15.59 6.16
N LEU A 47 -9.51 -14.62 6.98
CA LEU A 47 -10.40 -13.87 7.85
C LEU A 47 -11.31 -12.93 7.05
N LEU A 48 -10.77 -12.20 6.09
CA LEU A 48 -11.55 -11.36 5.18
C LEU A 48 -12.54 -12.20 4.38
N ALA A 49 -12.14 -13.37 3.88
CA ALA A 49 -13.03 -14.30 3.21
C ALA A 49 -14.20 -14.77 4.09
N LYS A 50 -13.92 -15.03 5.38
CA LYS A 50 -14.92 -15.49 6.35
C LYS A 50 -15.89 -14.39 6.79
N ARG A 51 -15.43 -13.13 6.88
CA ARG A 51 -16.17 -12.05 7.57
C ARG A 51 -16.63 -10.92 6.68
N CYS A 52 -15.98 -10.72 5.53
CA CYS A 52 -16.11 -9.49 4.76
C CYS A 52 -16.65 -9.74 3.35
N TYR A 53 -16.21 -10.81 2.68
CA TYR A 53 -16.48 -10.98 1.25
C TYR A 53 -17.97 -11.11 0.92
N GLU A 54 -18.77 -11.73 1.79
CA GLU A 54 -20.23 -11.85 1.60
C GLU A 54 -20.92 -10.51 1.25
N CYS A 55 -20.36 -9.37 1.67
CA CYS A 55 -20.89 -8.03 1.41
C CYS A 55 -19.91 -7.08 0.70
N HIS A 56 -18.65 -7.47 0.50
CA HIS A 56 -17.56 -6.65 -0.03
C HIS A 56 -16.68 -7.46 -1.00
N ASP A 57 -17.30 -8.15 -1.94
CA ASP A 57 -16.62 -8.94 -2.97
C ASP A 57 -16.93 -8.39 -4.37
N GLU A 58 -16.01 -8.70 -5.29
CA GLU A 58 -16.17 -8.30 -6.69
C GLU A 58 -17.02 -9.32 -7.45
N VAL A 59 -16.92 -10.59 -7.06
CA VAL A 59 -17.48 -11.73 -7.79
C VAL A 59 -19.01 -11.76 -7.78
N THR A 60 -19.64 -11.41 -6.66
CA THR A 60 -21.10 -11.39 -6.52
C THR A 60 -21.69 -10.00 -6.78
N GLY A 61 -20.83 -8.99 -6.99
CA GLY A 61 -21.25 -7.60 -7.17
C GLY A 61 -21.78 -6.96 -5.89
N HIS A 62 -21.49 -7.55 -4.74
CA HIS A 62 -21.78 -6.96 -3.44
C HIS A 62 -20.59 -6.10 -3.02
N ASP A 63 -20.60 -4.85 -3.46
CA ASP A 63 -19.63 -3.83 -3.06
C ASP A 63 -20.30 -2.83 -2.11
N ASN A 64 -20.83 -3.30 -0.97
CA ASN A 64 -21.54 -2.41 -0.06
C ASN A 64 -20.66 -1.21 0.31
N GLY A 65 -21.18 0.00 0.11
CA GLY A 65 -20.39 1.22 0.27
C GLY A 65 -19.27 1.40 -0.76
N GLY A 66 -19.38 0.80 -1.95
CA GLY A 66 -18.38 0.83 -3.02
C GLY A 66 -17.05 0.15 -2.68
N LEU A 67 -17.03 -0.73 -1.67
CA LEU A 67 -15.80 -1.33 -1.14
C LEU A 67 -15.68 -2.81 -1.53
N VAL A 68 -14.53 -3.17 -2.11
CA VAL A 68 -14.14 -4.54 -2.44
C VAL A 68 -12.91 -4.93 -1.62
N LEU A 69 -13.01 -6.00 -0.83
CA LEU A 69 -11.91 -6.50 0.01
C LEU A 69 -11.31 -7.82 -0.50
N GLU A 70 -11.91 -8.42 -1.52
CA GLU A 70 -11.44 -9.67 -2.13
C GLU A 70 -10.11 -9.49 -2.88
N THR A 71 -10.01 -8.40 -3.63
CA THR A 71 -8.88 -8.10 -4.50
C THR A 71 -7.97 -7.02 -3.91
N ILE A 72 -6.68 -7.11 -4.25
CA ILE A 72 -5.69 -6.10 -3.83
C ILE A 72 -6.06 -4.72 -4.39
N GLU A 73 -6.53 -4.66 -5.64
CA GLU A 73 -6.94 -3.40 -6.27
C GLU A 73 -8.14 -2.79 -5.55
N GLY A 74 -9.11 -3.60 -5.12
CA GLY A 74 -10.23 -3.16 -4.29
C GLY A 74 -9.79 -2.56 -2.95
N ILE A 75 -8.94 -3.28 -2.20
CA ILE A 75 -8.43 -2.81 -0.91
C ILE A 75 -7.69 -1.47 -1.05
N VAL A 76 -6.90 -1.34 -2.11
CA VAL A 76 -6.10 -0.13 -2.38
C VAL A 76 -6.98 1.04 -2.83
N THR A 77 -8.01 0.76 -3.62
CA THR A 77 -8.95 1.78 -4.10
C THR A 77 -9.80 2.33 -2.96
N GLY A 78 -10.17 1.47 -2.00
CA GLY A 78 -11.07 1.82 -0.91
C GLY A 78 -12.53 1.83 -1.35
N GLY A 79 -13.37 2.53 -0.60
CA GLY A 79 -14.80 2.65 -0.86
C GLY A 79 -15.30 4.08 -0.93
N SER A 80 -16.60 4.28 -0.86
CA SER A 80 -17.26 5.59 -0.93
C SER A 80 -16.88 6.53 0.21
N ARG A 81 -16.47 5.99 1.38
CA ARG A 81 -15.94 6.74 2.52
C ARG A 81 -14.43 7.05 2.39
N GLY A 82 -13.80 6.66 1.28
CA GLY A 82 -12.38 6.84 1.01
C GLY A 82 -11.54 5.57 1.25
N PRO A 83 -10.22 5.72 1.46
CA PRO A 83 -9.32 4.59 1.70
C PRO A 83 -9.75 3.78 2.93
N VAL A 84 -9.85 2.46 2.77
CA VAL A 84 -10.20 1.56 3.88
C VAL A 84 -9.03 1.38 4.87
N ILE A 85 -7.80 1.60 4.39
CA ILE A 85 -6.56 1.53 5.16
C ILE A 85 -5.84 2.86 5.00
N ASP A 86 -5.50 3.48 6.14
CA ASP A 86 -4.60 4.63 6.17
C ASP A 86 -3.16 4.12 6.33
N SER A 87 -2.34 4.34 5.31
CA SER A 87 -0.93 3.91 5.32
C SER A 87 -0.02 4.77 6.20
N SER A 88 -0.49 5.96 6.60
CA SER A 88 0.25 6.90 7.45
C SER A 88 -0.08 6.70 8.92
N ASP A 89 -1.34 6.36 9.22
CA ASP A 89 -1.82 6.02 10.56
C ASP A 89 -2.72 4.76 10.51
N PRO A 90 -2.11 3.56 10.55
CA PRO A 90 -2.88 2.32 10.44
C PRO A 90 -3.90 2.11 11.57
N GLU A 91 -3.69 2.70 12.75
CA GLU A 91 -4.62 2.60 13.88
C GLU A 91 -5.89 3.44 13.65
N SER A 92 -5.81 4.52 12.85
CA SER A 92 -6.97 5.32 12.46
C SER A 92 -7.67 4.80 11.20
N SER A 93 -7.31 3.63 10.68
CA SER A 93 -7.92 3.08 9.47
C SER A 93 -9.42 2.83 9.65
N LEU A 94 -10.22 3.17 8.63
CA LEU A 94 -11.67 2.88 8.61
C LEU A 94 -11.96 1.39 8.85
N LEU A 95 -11.10 0.50 8.35
CA LEU A 95 -11.21 -0.93 8.60
C LEU A 95 -11.23 -1.25 10.10
N LEU A 96 -10.33 -0.63 10.87
CA LEU A 96 -10.22 -0.91 12.29
C LEU A 96 -11.43 -0.34 13.04
N GLN A 97 -11.77 0.92 12.79
CA GLN A 97 -12.97 1.58 13.36
C GLN A 97 -14.24 0.75 13.14
N ALA A 98 -14.40 0.22 11.92
CA ALA A 98 -15.58 -0.58 11.56
C ALA A 98 -15.66 -1.89 12.33
N VAL A 99 -14.54 -2.60 12.54
CA VAL A 99 -14.53 -3.90 13.22
C VAL A 99 -14.45 -3.79 14.74
N THR A 100 -13.95 -2.68 15.26
CA THR A 100 -13.93 -2.36 16.70
C THR A 100 -15.25 -1.76 17.17
N PHE A 101 -16.12 -1.30 16.25
CA PHE A 101 -17.38 -0.63 16.57
C PHE A 101 -17.13 0.63 17.42
N ASP A 102 -16.06 1.37 17.09
CA ASP A 102 -15.73 2.59 17.84
C ASP A 102 -16.70 3.74 17.51
N GLU A 103 -17.33 3.69 16.32
CA GLU A 103 -18.37 4.63 15.88
C GLU A 103 -19.70 3.91 15.66
N ASP A 104 -20.81 4.55 16.07
CA ASP A 104 -22.15 3.96 16.00
C ASP A 104 -22.68 3.80 14.56
N ASP A 105 -22.20 4.61 13.62
CA ASP A 105 -22.63 4.65 12.22
C ASP A 105 -21.68 3.91 11.26
N LEU A 106 -20.66 3.25 11.79
CA LEU A 106 -19.72 2.41 11.04
C LEU A 106 -19.40 1.14 11.84
N GLN A 107 -20.26 0.13 11.68
CA GLN A 107 -20.10 -1.16 12.35
C GLN A 107 -20.15 -2.30 11.33
N MET A 108 -19.07 -3.08 11.28
CA MET A 108 -18.94 -4.24 10.39
C MET A 108 -18.28 -5.42 11.12
N PRO A 109 -18.76 -6.66 10.93
CA PRO A 109 -19.81 -7.05 10.00
C PRO A 109 -21.22 -6.83 10.57
N PRO A 110 -22.26 -6.78 9.72
CA PRO A 110 -23.65 -6.63 10.15
C PRO A 110 -24.15 -7.81 11.01
N SER A 111 -23.46 -8.95 10.95
CA SER A 111 -23.70 -10.12 11.80
C SER A 111 -23.25 -9.93 13.26
N GLY A 112 -22.63 -8.80 13.58
CA GLY A 112 -22.19 -8.43 14.93
C GLY A 112 -20.68 -8.40 15.08
N LYS A 113 -20.22 -7.81 16.19
CA LYS A 113 -18.80 -7.56 16.45
C LYS A 113 -17.99 -8.86 16.44
N MET A 114 -16.85 -8.81 15.76
CA MET A 114 -15.93 -9.94 15.66
C MET A 114 -15.28 -10.27 17.03
N PRO A 115 -14.87 -11.53 17.27
CA PRO A 115 -14.07 -11.88 18.43
C PRO A 115 -12.78 -11.06 18.50
N ALA A 116 -12.36 -10.67 19.71
CA ALA A 116 -11.16 -9.87 19.93
C ALA A 116 -9.90 -10.47 19.27
N ALA A 117 -9.76 -11.80 19.25
CA ALA A 117 -8.64 -12.48 18.60
C ALA A 117 -8.64 -12.33 17.06
N GLU A 118 -9.81 -12.20 16.42
CA GLU A 118 -9.90 -11.93 14.99
C GLU A 118 -9.60 -10.45 14.69
N ILE A 119 -10.07 -9.52 15.55
CA ILE A 119 -9.72 -8.10 15.46
C ILE A 119 -8.21 -7.91 15.60
N GLU A 120 -7.56 -8.60 16.54
CA GLU A 120 -6.12 -8.52 16.75
C GLU A 120 -5.30 -8.95 15.52
N ILE A 121 -5.81 -9.89 14.71
CA ILE A 121 -5.17 -10.25 13.44
C ILE A 121 -5.17 -9.06 12.46
N ILE A 122 -6.29 -8.35 12.36
CA ILE A 122 -6.40 -7.15 11.52
C ILE A 122 -5.52 -6.03 12.08
N THR A 123 -5.60 -5.76 13.38
CA THR A 123 -4.78 -4.75 14.06
C THR A 123 -3.29 -5.01 13.83
N LYS A 124 -2.84 -6.25 14.01
CA LYS A 124 -1.44 -6.63 13.77
C LYS A 124 -1.03 -6.39 12.33
N TRP A 125 -1.84 -6.82 11.36
CA TRP A 125 -1.54 -6.63 9.95
C TRP A 125 -1.42 -5.14 9.59
N LEU A 126 -2.32 -4.31 10.10
CA LEU A 126 -2.27 -2.85 9.91
C LEU A 126 -1.00 -2.26 10.51
N LYS A 127 -0.64 -2.63 11.74
CA LYS A 127 0.59 -2.19 12.43
C LYS A 127 1.86 -2.62 11.72
N ASP A 128 1.84 -3.78 11.07
CA ASP A 128 2.94 -4.29 10.25
C ASP A 128 2.99 -3.63 8.85
N GLY A 129 2.28 -2.53 8.65
CA GLY A 129 2.31 -1.73 7.42
C GLY A 129 1.31 -2.17 6.35
N ALA A 130 0.30 -2.98 6.72
CA ALA A 130 -0.75 -3.46 5.83
C ALA A 130 -0.22 -4.08 4.52
N ILE A 131 0.89 -4.83 4.61
CA ILE A 131 1.56 -5.39 3.44
C ILE A 131 0.61 -6.31 2.68
N LEU A 132 0.40 -5.98 1.40
CA LEU A 132 -0.37 -6.76 0.44
C LEU A 132 0.61 -7.52 -0.47
N PRO A 133 0.49 -8.85 -0.63
CA PRO A 133 1.38 -9.64 -1.46
C PRO A 133 1.37 -9.17 -2.91
N LYS A 134 2.55 -8.97 -3.51
CA LYS A 134 2.71 -8.50 -4.91
C LYS A 134 2.14 -7.10 -5.18
N TYR A 135 1.65 -6.39 -4.16
CA TYR A 135 1.36 -4.96 -4.25
C TYR A 135 2.64 -4.18 -4.01
N ARG A 136 3.10 -3.44 -5.02
CA ARG A 136 3.99 -2.31 -4.79
C ARG A 136 3.10 -1.07 -4.79
N PRO A 137 3.05 -0.27 -3.71
CA PRO A 137 2.37 1.00 -3.74
C PRO A 137 2.99 1.83 -4.87
N GLN A 138 2.28 1.91 -6.00
CA GLN A 138 2.62 2.86 -7.03
C GLN A 138 2.15 4.19 -6.48
N LYS A 139 3.07 4.96 -5.90
CA LYS A 139 2.89 6.42 -5.87
C LYS A 139 2.58 6.77 -7.34
N PRO A 140 1.44 7.41 -7.67
CA PRO A 140 1.16 7.75 -9.05
C PRO A 140 2.38 8.51 -9.55
N ALA A 141 3.09 7.92 -10.52
CA ALA A 141 4.25 8.57 -11.07
C ALA A 141 3.72 9.87 -11.67
N PRO A 142 4.27 11.04 -11.27
CA PRO A 142 3.90 12.27 -11.94
C PRO A 142 4.13 12.08 -13.43
N ASP A 143 3.18 12.51 -14.26
CA ASP A 143 3.45 12.58 -15.69
C ASP A 143 4.67 13.49 -15.94
N ALA A 144 5.15 13.57 -17.18
CA ALA A 144 6.29 14.43 -17.53
C ALA A 144 6.10 15.93 -17.16
N ARG A 145 4.92 16.32 -16.66
CA ARG A 145 4.54 17.66 -16.23
C ARG A 145 4.30 17.77 -14.72
N GLY A 146 4.48 16.70 -13.95
CA GLY A 146 4.36 16.72 -12.49
C GLY A 146 2.97 16.43 -11.93
N ASN A 147 1.99 16.02 -12.76
CA ASN A 147 0.62 15.81 -12.29
C ASN A 147 0.36 14.36 -11.86
N VAL A 148 -0.29 14.18 -10.70
CA VAL A 148 -0.86 12.89 -10.26
C VAL A 148 -2.27 12.76 -10.80
N ARG A 149 -2.42 12.13 -11.97
CA ARG A 149 -3.74 11.86 -12.55
C ARG A 149 -4.33 10.63 -11.89
N ASN A 150 -5.45 10.79 -11.20
CA ASN A 150 -6.29 9.68 -10.76
C ASN A 150 -7.04 9.18 -12.00
N VAL A 151 -6.48 8.14 -12.63
CA VAL A 151 -6.96 7.62 -13.91
C VAL A 151 -7.89 6.44 -13.66
N ASP A 152 -9.20 6.71 -13.67
CA ASP A 152 -10.15 5.70 -14.13
C ASP A 152 -9.70 5.30 -15.54
N ARG A 153 -9.08 4.11 -15.66
CA ARG A 153 -8.40 3.62 -16.88
C ARG A 153 -9.35 3.39 -18.07
N ARG A 154 -10.59 3.88 -18.01
CA ARG A 154 -11.59 3.82 -19.09
C ARG A 154 -11.78 5.16 -19.81
N ALA A 155 -11.26 6.26 -19.27
CA ALA A 155 -11.45 7.58 -19.88
C ALA A 155 -10.78 7.71 -21.25
N ASP A 156 -9.65 7.04 -21.49
CA ASP A 156 -8.93 7.12 -22.77
C ASP A 156 -9.61 6.29 -23.88
N ASP A 157 -10.42 5.29 -23.52
CA ASP A 157 -11.12 4.39 -24.44
C ASP A 157 -12.51 4.89 -24.86
N PHE A 158 -13.07 5.86 -24.13
CA PHE A 158 -14.42 6.38 -24.38
C PHE A 158 -14.40 7.65 -25.23
N TRP A 159 -15.15 7.63 -26.33
CA TRP A 159 -15.25 8.70 -27.31
C TRP A 159 -15.60 10.09 -26.72
N SER A 160 -16.34 10.14 -25.62
CA SER A 160 -16.80 11.38 -24.97
C SER A 160 -15.73 12.11 -24.16
N PHE A 161 -14.63 11.44 -23.82
CA PHE A 161 -13.53 12.02 -23.02
C PHE A 161 -12.29 12.34 -23.88
N ARG A 162 -12.32 11.99 -25.17
CA ARG A 162 -11.29 12.37 -26.13
C ARG A 162 -11.43 13.87 -26.42
N THR A 163 -10.31 14.58 -26.43
CA THR A 163 -10.30 16.01 -26.77
C THR A 163 -10.80 16.20 -28.21
N LEU A 164 -11.70 17.17 -28.42
CA LEU A 164 -12.23 17.50 -29.75
C LEU A 164 -11.06 17.78 -30.70
N GLN A 165 -11.01 17.03 -31.81
CA GLN A 165 -10.05 17.27 -32.87
C GLN A 165 -10.65 18.26 -33.87
N ASP A 166 -9.84 19.23 -34.27
CA ASP A 166 -10.20 20.15 -35.35
C ASP A 166 -9.98 19.43 -36.68
N VAL A 167 -11.07 19.00 -37.33
CA VAL A 167 -11.03 18.30 -38.61
C VAL A 167 -11.34 19.33 -39.71
N PRO A 168 -10.52 19.43 -40.77
CA PRO A 168 -10.77 20.38 -41.85
C PRO A 168 -12.12 20.12 -42.50
N VAL A 169 -12.86 21.18 -42.78
CA VAL A 169 -14.18 21.12 -43.43
C VAL A 169 -14.02 20.46 -44.81
N PRO A 170 -14.79 19.40 -45.14
CA PRO A 170 -14.72 18.77 -46.44
C PRO A 170 -15.14 19.78 -47.52
N GLN A 171 -14.37 19.85 -48.60
CA GLN A 171 -14.73 20.63 -49.77
C GLN A 171 -15.68 19.80 -50.64
N PHE A 172 -16.83 20.36 -50.96
CA PHE A 172 -17.75 19.80 -51.94
C PHE A 172 -17.41 20.41 -53.30
N GLU A 173 -17.30 19.56 -54.33
CA GLU A 173 -17.05 19.94 -55.73
C GLU A 173 -18.38 20.09 -56.49
#